data_AF-F2C8J4-F1
#
_entry.id   AF-F2C8J4-F1
#
_cell.length_a   1.000
_cell.length_b   1.000
_cell.length_c   1.000
_cell.angle_alpha   90.00
_cell.angle_beta   90.00
_cell.angle_gamma   90.00
#
_symmetry.space_group_name_H-M   'P 1'
#
loop_
_entity.id
_entity.type
_entity.pdbx_description
1 polymer ?
#
loop_
_entity_poly.entity_id
_entity_poly.type
_entity_poly.pdbx_seq_one_letter_code
_entity_poly.pdbx_strand_id
1 'polypeptide(L)'
;MTKFIFDGYFDHILNSFGWQNIEIGVTSSVEISDHFDSSKYATLEVIDIEASESLKSFAIHEQMQNNESGKAVIFNPDKWKKCIFTFYTNKPDTQLPTFEILHISQ
;
A
#
# COMPACT_ATOMS: atom_id res chain seq x y z
N MET A 1 -0.53 -15.43 8.08
CA MET A 1 0.67 -14.60 7.85
C MET A 1 0.44 -13.15 8.29
N THR A 2 -0.61 -12.48 7.83
CA THR A 2 -0.98 -11.11 8.26
C THR A 2 -1.09 -10.95 9.78
N LYS A 3 -1.67 -11.92 10.50
CA LYS A 3 -1.74 -11.89 11.98
C LYS A 3 -0.38 -11.73 12.67
N PHE A 4 0.67 -12.36 12.16
CA PHE A 4 2.01 -12.28 12.75
C PHE A 4 2.61 -10.88 12.64
N ILE A 5 2.29 -10.16 11.54
CA ILE A 5 2.76 -8.80 11.29
C ILE A 5 1.97 -7.79 12.12
N PHE A 6 0.66 -7.98 12.30
CA PHE A 6 -0.22 -6.98 12.92
C PHE A 6 -0.45 -7.15 14.43
N ASP A 7 -0.13 -8.30 15.03
CA ASP A 7 -0.32 -8.55 16.47
C ASP A 7 0.88 -8.14 17.36
N GLY A 8 1.86 -7.40 16.83
CA GLY A 8 3.01 -6.87 17.59
C GLY A 8 4.17 -7.85 17.79
N TYR A 9 4.03 -9.11 17.38
CA TYR A 9 5.14 -10.08 17.40
C TYR A 9 6.29 -9.70 16.46
N PHE A 10 5.98 -9.01 15.36
CA PHE A 10 6.97 -8.51 14.41
C PHE A 10 7.81 -7.37 14.98
N ASP A 11 7.21 -6.48 15.77
CA ASP A 11 7.90 -5.33 16.39
C ASP A 11 8.95 -5.79 17.42
N HIS A 12 8.67 -6.88 18.15
CA HIS A 12 9.64 -7.50 19.05
C HIS A 12 10.85 -8.09 18.34
N ILE A 13 10.67 -8.57 17.10
CA ILE A 13 11.75 -9.12 16.27
C ILE A 13 12.58 -7.98 15.66
N LEU A 14 11.93 -6.92 15.17
CA LEU A 14 12.61 -5.72 14.65
C LEU A 14 13.54 -5.10 15.69
N ASN A 15 13.07 -4.95 16.94
CA ASN A 15 13.87 -4.34 18.01
C ASN A 15 14.95 -5.27 18.60
N SER A 16 14.73 -6.60 18.62
CA SER A 16 15.67 -7.54 19.27
C SER A 16 16.86 -7.93 18.39
N PHE A 17 16.71 -7.94 17.06
CA PHE A 17 17.73 -8.55 16.21
C PHE A 17 18.77 -7.59 15.61
N GLY A 18 18.68 -6.27 15.85
CA GLY A 18 19.66 -5.32 15.30
C GLY A 18 19.75 -5.36 13.77
N TRP A 19 18.66 -5.70 13.09
CA TRP A 19 18.66 -5.80 11.63
C TRP A 19 18.82 -4.42 11.00
N GLN A 20 19.75 -4.35 10.03
CA GLN A 20 19.92 -3.21 9.13
C GLN A 20 18.57 -2.88 8.47
N ASN A 21 18.21 -1.58 8.43
CA ASN A 21 17.05 -1.00 7.74
C ASN A 21 16.54 -1.88 6.60
N ILE A 22 15.53 -2.71 6.89
CA ILE A 22 14.94 -3.57 5.89
C ILE A 22 13.85 -2.72 5.24
N GLU A 23 14.01 -2.38 3.96
CA GLU A 23 12.94 -1.72 3.21
C GLU A 23 11.80 -2.72 2.96
N ILE A 24 10.96 -2.94 3.97
CA ILE A 24 9.81 -3.83 3.88
C ILE A 24 8.59 -2.98 3.51
N GLY A 25 8.01 -3.27 2.35
CA GLY A 25 6.62 -2.95 2.06
C GLY A 25 5.75 -4.15 2.39
N VAL A 26 4.89 -4.03 3.39
CA VAL A 26 3.86 -5.02 3.69
C VAL A 26 2.61 -4.66 2.90
N THR A 27 2.27 -5.46 1.89
CA THR A 27 1.00 -5.30 1.18
C THR A 27 -0.15 -5.65 2.12
N SER A 28 -0.99 -4.66 2.41
CA SER A 28 -2.11 -4.81 3.34
C SER A 28 -3.40 -5.21 2.63
N SER A 29 -3.72 -4.53 1.53
CA SER A 29 -4.85 -4.88 0.67
C SER A 29 -4.52 -4.64 -0.79
N VAL A 30 -5.09 -5.49 -1.64
CA VAL A 30 -5.08 -5.33 -3.09
C VAL A 30 -6.49 -5.64 -3.56
N GLU A 31 -7.10 -4.66 -4.21
CA GLU A 31 -8.37 -4.80 -4.90
C GLU A 31 -8.13 -4.49 -6.37
N ILE A 32 -8.54 -5.39 -7.25
CA ILE A 32 -8.41 -5.22 -8.71
C ILE A 32 -9.77 -5.49 -9.35
N SER A 33 -10.11 -4.69 -10.34
CA SER A 33 -11.31 -4.93 -11.17
C SER A 33 -11.02 -5.97 -12.25
N ASP A 34 -12.08 -6.58 -12.79
CA ASP A 34 -11.98 -7.53 -13.93
C ASP A 34 -11.34 -6.90 -15.19
N HIS A 35 -11.30 -5.57 -15.27
CA HIS A 35 -10.76 -4.81 -16.41
C HIS A 35 -9.41 -4.16 -16.06
N PHE A 36 -8.70 -4.67 -15.06
CA PHE A 36 -7.42 -4.11 -14.62
C PHE A 36 -6.37 -4.04 -15.74
N ASP A 37 -6.39 -4.97 -16.69
CA ASP A 37 -5.49 -4.97 -17.85
C ASP A 37 -5.64 -3.73 -18.73
N SER A 38 -6.78 -3.03 -18.63
CA SER A 38 -7.02 -1.77 -19.35
C SER A 38 -6.48 -0.52 -18.64
N SER A 39 -5.88 -0.69 -17.45
CA SER A 39 -5.32 0.42 -16.68
C SER A 39 -4.15 1.05 -17.43
N LYS A 40 -4.17 2.39 -17.56
CA LYS A 40 -3.15 3.16 -18.27
C LYS A 40 -2.42 4.14 -17.35
N TYR A 41 -3.01 4.45 -16.21
CA TYR A 41 -2.49 5.42 -15.27
C TYR A 41 -2.51 4.85 -13.87
N ALA A 42 -1.54 5.25 -13.05
CA ALA A 42 -1.51 4.97 -11.62
C ALA A 42 -1.20 6.25 -10.86
N THR A 43 -1.82 6.47 -9.72
CA THR A 43 -1.46 7.55 -8.80
C THR A 43 -0.82 6.96 -7.56
N LEU A 44 0.07 7.74 -6.93
CA LEU A 44 0.66 7.40 -5.64
C LEU A 44 0.29 8.45 -4.61
N GLU A 45 -0.38 8.00 -3.56
CA GLU A 45 -0.59 8.79 -2.35
C GLU A 45 0.30 8.24 -1.24
N VAL A 46 1.08 9.10 -0.59
CA VAL A 46 1.93 8.74 0.55
C VAL A 46 1.43 9.48 1.77
N ILE A 47 1.05 8.71 2.79
CA ILE A 47 0.53 9.23 4.05
C ILE A 47 1.48 8.81 5.16
N ASP A 48 1.96 9.78 5.93
CA ASP A 48 2.74 9.54 7.14
C ASP A 48 1.80 9.02 8.25
N ILE A 49 2.22 7.96 8.93
CA ILE A 49 1.48 7.35 10.02
C ILE A 49 2.24 7.62 11.32
N GLU A 50 1.51 7.88 12.40
CA GLU A 50 2.11 7.96 13.72
C GLU A 50 2.54 6.57 14.21
N ALA A 51 3.79 6.48 14.66
CA ALA A 51 4.32 5.25 15.24
C ALA A 51 3.50 4.84 16.47
N SER A 52 3.06 3.58 16.48
CA SER A 52 2.23 3.01 17.55
C SER A 52 2.77 1.63 17.93
N GLU A 53 2.71 1.29 19.21
CA GLU A 53 3.10 -0.05 19.71
C GLU A 53 2.20 -1.17 19.20
N SER A 54 1.08 -0.83 18.54
CA SER A 54 0.15 -1.80 17.97
C SER A 54 -0.53 -1.25 16.73
N LEU A 55 -0.56 -2.06 15.67
CA LEU A 55 -1.26 -1.78 14.42
C LEU A 55 -2.71 -2.28 14.42
N LYS A 56 -3.20 -2.86 15.52
CA LYS A 56 -4.55 -3.47 15.61
C LYS A 56 -5.70 -2.50 15.33
N SER A 57 -5.55 -1.23 15.67
CA SER A 57 -6.60 -0.20 15.50
C SER A 57 -6.42 0.63 14.22
N PHE A 58 -5.37 0.38 13.45
CA PHE A 58 -5.09 1.19 12.26
C PHE A 58 -5.83 0.60 11.07
N ALA A 59 -6.79 1.35 10.52
CA ALA A 59 -7.53 0.96 9.33
C ALA A 59 -6.62 1.12 8.09
N ILE A 60 -5.82 0.10 7.80
CA ILE A 60 -4.91 0.08 6.62
C ILE A 60 -5.70 -0.26 5.35
N HIS A 61 -6.96 -0.66 5.47
CA HIS A 61 -7.78 -1.06 4.34
C HIS A 61 -8.44 0.14 3.69
N GLU A 62 -8.04 0.44 2.47
CA GLU A 62 -8.76 1.36 1.58
C GLU A 62 -9.56 0.52 0.58
N GLN A 63 -10.80 0.92 0.34
CA GLN A 63 -11.65 0.29 -0.67
C GLN A 63 -11.48 1.00 -2.00
N MET A 64 -11.57 0.21 -3.08
CA MET A 64 -11.58 0.73 -4.44
C MET A 64 -12.89 1.51 -4.71
N GLN A 65 -12.78 2.69 -5.31
CA GLN A 65 -13.92 3.49 -5.76
C GLN A 65 -14.34 3.08 -7.20
N ASN A 66 -15.58 3.37 -7.58
CA ASN A 66 -16.15 2.93 -8.87
C ASN A 66 -15.42 3.42 -10.12
N ASN A 67 -14.60 4.46 -10.03
CA ASN A 67 -13.82 5.04 -11.14
C ASN A 67 -12.38 4.50 -11.20
N GLU A 68 -12.01 3.63 -10.27
CA GLU A 68 -10.67 3.04 -10.16
C GLU A 68 -10.69 1.63 -10.75
N SER A 69 -9.64 1.25 -11.47
CA SER A 69 -9.49 -0.10 -12.03
C SER A 69 -8.75 -1.04 -11.09
N GLY A 70 -8.05 -0.50 -10.08
CA GLY A 70 -7.39 -1.24 -9.02
C GLY A 70 -6.90 -0.32 -7.91
N LYS A 71 -6.66 -0.87 -6.73
CA LYS A 71 -6.08 -0.19 -5.58
C LYS A 71 -5.19 -1.14 -4.80
N ALA A 72 -3.97 -0.72 -4.52
CA ALA A 72 -3.03 -1.45 -3.68
C ALA A 72 -2.56 -0.57 -2.54
N VAL A 73 -2.71 -1.06 -1.30
CA VAL A 73 -2.24 -0.37 -0.10
C VAL A 73 -1.04 -1.10 0.45
N ILE A 74 0.07 -0.38 0.52
CA ILE A 74 1.35 -0.89 1.02
C ILE A 74 1.70 -0.10 2.27
N PHE A 75 1.94 -0.82 3.35
CA PHE A 75 2.38 -0.24 4.60
C PHE A 75 3.87 -0.52 4.79
N ASN A 76 4.65 0.52 5.08
CA ASN A 76 6.04 0.40 5.47
C ASN A 76 6.17 0.57 6.99
N PRO A 77 6.36 -0.51 7.77
CA PRO A 77 6.50 -0.44 9.23
C PRO A 77 7.79 0.25 9.69
N ASP A 78 8.84 0.22 8.87
CA ASP A 78 10.13 0.85 9.19
C ASP A 78 10.04 2.38 9.07
N LYS A 79 9.46 2.87 7.97
CA LYS A 79 9.32 4.31 7.70
C LYS A 79 8.03 4.91 8.27
N TRP A 80 7.13 4.10 8.80
CA TRP A 80 5.78 4.48 9.23
C TRP A 80 5.02 5.25 8.14
N LYS A 81 5.01 4.71 6.92
CA LYS A 81 4.30 5.31 5.78
C LYS A 81 3.29 4.36 5.18
N LYS A 82 2.13 4.88 4.82
CA LYS A 82 1.16 4.23 3.94
C LYS A 82 1.36 4.74 2.53
N CYS A 83 1.61 3.84 1.60
CA CYS A 83 1.63 4.14 0.17
C CYS A 83 0.37 3.51 -0.45
N ILE A 84 -0.48 4.34 -1.06
CA ILE A 84 -1.66 3.88 -1.77
C ILE A 84 -1.39 4.08 -3.26
N PHE A 85 -1.39 2.98 -4.00
CA PHE A 85 -1.39 2.99 -5.46
C PHE A 85 -2.81 2.81 -5.94
N THR A 86 -3.30 3.77 -6.72
CA THR A 86 -4.62 3.68 -7.34
C THR A 86 -4.47 3.68 -8.84
N PHE A 87 -5.13 2.74 -9.51
CA PHE A 87 -5.02 2.50 -10.94
C PHE A 87 -6.27 3.00 -11.65
N TYR A 88 -6.08 3.52 -12.87
CA TYR A 88 -7.15 4.11 -13.67
C TYR A 88 -6.98 3.77 -15.16
N THR A 89 -8.10 3.57 -15.85
CA THR A 89 -8.14 3.46 -17.32
C THR A 89 -7.93 4.80 -18.01
N ASN A 90 -8.43 5.89 -17.42
CA ASN A 90 -8.32 7.25 -17.94
C ASN A 90 -7.45 8.11 -17.01
N LYS A 91 -6.85 9.18 -17.54
CA LYS A 91 -6.00 10.07 -16.75
C LYS A 91 -6.86 10.74 -15.66
N PRO A 92 -6.54 10.52 -14.37
CA PRO A 92 -7.28 11.15 -13.28
C PRO A 92 -6.96 12.65 -13.21
N ASP A 93 -7.95 13.47 -12.84
CA ASP A 93 -7.74 14.87 -12.50
C ASP A 93 -7.40 14.97 -11.01
N THR A 94 -6.10 14.88 -10.72
CA THR A 94 -5.58 14.90 -9.34
C THR A 94 -4.25 15.63 -9.29
N GLN A 95 -3.95 16.19 -8.12
CA GLN A 95 -2.64 16.79 -7.81
C GLN A 95 -1.61 15.75 -7.38
N LEU A 96 -2.03 14.49 -7.18
CA LEU A 96 -1.15 13.41 -6.79
C LEU A 96 -0.16 13.06 -7.91
N PRO A 97 1.05 12.60 -7.55
CA PRO A 97 1.97 11.99 -8.51
C PRO A 97 1.26 10.93 -9.36
N THR A 98 1.24 11.15 -10.67
CA THR A 98 0.57 10.29 -11.64
C THR A 98 1.62 9.67 -12.56
N PHE A 99 1.57 8.36 -12.72
CA PHE A 99 2.45 7.54 -13.55
C PHE A 99 1.66 6.98 -14.72
N GLU A 100 2.32 6.80 -15.86
CA GLU A 100 1.78 6.09 -17.01
C GLU A 100 2.26 4.63 -16.97
N ILE A 101 1.32 3.71 -17.17
CA ILE A 101 1.58 2.27 -17.17
C ILE A 101 1.96 1.87 -18.59
N LEU A 102 3.22 1.48 -18.77
CA LEU A 102 3.73 1.06 -20.07
C LEU A 102 3.34 -0.37 -20.43
N HIS A 103 3.24 -1.25 -19.42
CA HIS A 103 2.94 -2.66 -19.63
C HIS A 103 2.38 -3.28 -18.33
N ILE A 104 1.37 -4.14 -18.49
CA ILE A 104 0.85 -5.03 -17.45
C ILE A 104 1.05 -6.44 -17.97
N SER A 105 1.86 -7.23 -17.26
CA SER A 105 2.10 -8.64 -17.58
C SER A 105 1.16 -9.55 -16.78
N GLN A 106 0.58 -10.54 -17.44
CA GLN A 106 -0.21 -11.61 -16.82
C GLN A 106 0.66 -12.83 -16.49
#